data_AF-A0A1F5I004-F1
#
_entry.id   AF-A0A1F5I004-F1
#
_cell.length_a   1.000
_cell.length_b   1.000
_cell.length_c   1.000
_cell.angle_alpha   90.00
_cell.angle_beta   90.00
_cell.angle_gamma   90.00
#
_symmetry.space_group_name_H-M   'P 1'
#
loop_
_entity.id
_entity.type
_entity.pdbx_description
1 polymer ?
#
loop_
_entity_poly.entity_id
_entity_poly.type
_entity_poly.pdbx_seq_one_letter_code
_entity_poly.pdbx_strand_id
1 'polypeptide(L)'
;MDQKKTLSFLTLWVGSTISLLILSVVLGGNIVLGNMSITKPVAGLMFGLVLTVVYFLTAPAATKLNIRVKDEKAWALVFFIANVIVIWTVKRLANITAVGISSIFFVFVVAAIITLVERFVDKYSKKTLGKK
;
A
#
# COMPACT_ATOMS: atom_id res chain seq x y z
N MET A 1 6.99 1.36 -20.78
CA MET A 1 5.86 0.82 -20.00
C MET A 1 4.60 1.05 -20.81
N ASP A 2 3.73 0.05 -20.96
CA ASP A 2 2.44 0.17 -21.65
C ASP A 2 1.57 1.25 -20.96
N GLN A 3 0.92 2.15 -21.72
CA GLN A 3 0.12 3.26 -21.22
C GLN A 3 -0.92 2.80 -20.18
N LYS A 4 -1.51 1.61 -20.39
CA LYS A 4 -2.48 1.02 -19.44
C LYS A 4 -1.84 0.64 -18.10
N LYS A 5 -0.60 0.14 -18.12
CA LYS A 5 0.16 -0.20 -16.91
C LYS A 5 0.54 1.05 -16.12
N THR A 6 0.96 2.11 -16.82
CA THR A 6 1.26 3.40 -16.19
C THR A 6 0.03 3.99 -15.51
N LEU A 7 -1.13 3.97 -16.17
CA LEU A 7 -2.35 4.50 -15.56
C LEU A 7 -2.83 3.68 -14.36
N SER A 8 -2.72 2.35 -14.44
CA SER A 8 -3.05 1.45 -13.32
C SER A 8 -2.13 1.72 -12.11
N PHE A 9 -0.82 1.88 -12.36
CA PHE A 9 0.15 2.27 -11.33
C PHE A 9 -0.21 3.61 -10.69
N LEU A 10 -0.52 4.62 -11.50
CA LEU A 10 -0.83 5.96 -11.02
C LEU A 10 -2.12 5.99 -10.20
N THR A 11 -3.14 5.21 -10.61
CA THR A 11 -4.42 5.11 -9.90
C THR A 11 -4.24 4.42 -8.54
N LEU A 12 -3.46 3.34 -8.49
CA LEU A 12 -3.12 2.66 -7.24
C LEU A 12 -2.29 3.55 -6.31
N TRP A 13 -1.36 4.33 -6.87
CA TRP A 13 -0.56 5.27 -6.10
C TRP A 13 -1.39 6.38 -5.47
N VAL A 14 -2.25 7.00 -6.25
CA VAL A 14 -3.17 8.03 -5.75
C VAL A 14 -4.13 7.44 -4.72
N GLY A 15 -4.71 6.26 -4.98
CA GLY A 15 -5.61 5.57 -4.06
C GLY A 15 -4.95 5.23 -2.73
N SER A 16 -3.72 4.73 -2.75
CA SER A 16 -2.93 4.41 -1.55
C SER A 16 -2.59 5.67 -0.77
N THR A 17 -2.17 6.73 -1.45
CA THR A 17 -1.84 8.02 -0.84
C THR A 17 -3.05 8.63 -0.13
N ILE A 18 -4.19 8.73 -0.83
CA ILE A 18 -5.43 9.27 -0.25
C ILE A 18 -5.85 8.45 0.97
N SER A 19 -5.77 7.12 0.87
CA SER A 19 -6.15 6.23 1.97
C SER A 19 -5.26 6.42 3.20
N LEU A 20 -3.95 6.57 3.01
CA LEU A 20 -3.03 6.87 4.09
C LEU A 20 -3.33 8.22 4.75
N LEU A 21 -3.62 9.25 3.96
CA LEU A 21 -3.97 10.57 4.49
C LEU A 21 -5.27 10.50 5.31
N ILE A 22 -6.30 9.84 4.81
CA ILE A 22 -7.56 9.63 5.54
C ILE A 22 -7.30 8.84 6.83
N LEU A 23 -6.54 7.74 6.76
CA LEU A 23 -6.20 6.93 7.93
C LEU A 23 -5.44 7.73 8.98
N SER A 24 -4.55 8.64 8.57
CA SER A 24 -3.83 9.51 9.52
C SER A 24 -4.74 10.48 10.29
N VAL A 25 -5.87 10.85 9.69
CA VAL A 25 -6.88 11.71 10.33
C VAL A 25 -7.80 10.88 11.22
N VAL A 26 -8.32 9.76 10.70
CA VAL A 26 -9.28 8.90 11.41
C VAL A 26 -8.64 8.19 12.61
N LEU A 27 -7.43 7.67 12.43
CA LEU A 27 -6.67 6.99 13.48
C LEU A 27 -5.70 7.94 14.18
N GLY A 28 -6.07 9.22 14.26
CA GLY A 28 -5.28 10.28 14.88
C GLY A 28 -4.69 9.86 16.22
N GLY A 29 -3.38 10.06 16.38
CA GLY A 29 -2.61 9.62 17.56
C GLY A 29 -2.02 8.22 17.45
N ASN A 30 -2.56 7.35 16.60
CA ASN A 30 -2.01 6.01 16.35
C ASN A 30 -1.20 5.92 15.05
N ILE A 31 -1.53 6.78 14.08
CA ILE A 31 -0.78 6.92 12.83
C ILE A 31 -0.42 8.40 12.67
N VAL A 32 0.87 8.67 12.56
CA VAL A 32 1.41 10.00 12.35
C VAL A 32 2.16 10.01 11.03
N LEU A 33 1.65 10.79 10.09
CA LEU A 33 2.37 11.10 8.84
C LEU A 33 3.02 12.46 9.01
N GLY A 34 4.30 12.56 8.66
CA GLY A 34 5.12 13.75 8.80
C GLY A 34 5.94 13.80 10.08
N ASN A 35 7.02 14.56 10.03
CA ASN A 35 7.91 14.87 11.16
C ASN A 35 8.43 16.31 11.00
N MET A 36 9.43 16.72 11.80
CA MET A 36 9.99 18.08 11.71
C MET A 36 10.63 18.41 10.35
N SER A 37 11.00 17.40 9.55
CA SER A 37 11.70 17.57 8.27
C SER A 37 10.77 17.35 7.05
N ILE A 38 9.70 16.57 7.20
CA ILE A 38 8.81 16.16 6.11
C ILE A 38 7.36 16.47 6.49
N THR A 39 6.65 17.20 5.62
CA THR A 39 5.23 17.53 5.83
C THR A 39 4.34 16.30 5.62
N LYS A 40 3.16 16.28 6.29
CA LYS A 40 2.23 15.14 6.22
C LYS A 40 1.86 14.71 4.79
N PRO A 41 1.53 15.64 3.86
CA PRO A 41 1.18 15.27 2.48
C PRO A 41 2.35 14.60 1.74
N VAL A 42 3.58 15.09 1.94
CA VAL A 42 4.77 14.55 1.30
C VAL A 42 5.09 13.15 1.85
N ALA A 43 4.99 12.95 3.16
CA ALA A 43 5.14 11.63 3.78
C ALA A 43 4.09 10.63 3.24
N GLY A 44 2.84 11.06 3.09
CA GLY A 44 1.77 10.26 2.49
C GLY A 44 2.05 9.88 1.03
N LEU A 45 2.53 10.82 0.21
CA LEU A 45 2.90 10.58 -1.18
C LEU A 45 4.05 9.58 -1.32
N MET A 46 5.12 9.77 -0.55
CA MET A 46 6.28 8.88 -0.54
C MET A 46 5.89 7.48 -0.08
N PHE A 47 5.12 7.38 1.00
CA PHE A 47 4.71 6.09 1.53
C PHE A 47 3.69 5.38 0.61
N GLY A 48 2.75 6.11 0.04
CA GLY A 48 1.84 5.59 -0.98
C GLY A 48 2.60 5.06 -2.20
N LEU A 49 3.71 5.71 -2.59
CA LEU A 49 4.56 5.24 -3.68
C LEU A 49 5.24 3.91 -3.32
N VAL A 50 5.79 3.80 -2.12
CA VAL A 50 6.40 2.56 -1.62
C VAL A 50 5.39 1.41 -1.64
N LEU A 51 4.17 1.63 -1.12
CA LEU A 51 3.11 0.61 -1.14
C LEU A 51 2.77 0.18 -2.57
N THR A 52 2.66 1.13 -3.49
CA THR A 52 2.35 0.83 -4.89
C THR A 52 3.45 0.03 -5.56
N VAL A 53 4.71 0.41 -5.34
CA VAL A 53 5.86 -0.35 -5.85
C VAL A 53 5.85 -1.77 -5.31
N VAL A 54 5.56 -1.93 -4.02
CA VAL A 54 5.43 -3.25 -3.37
C VAL A 54 4.30 -4.05 -3.98
N TYR A 55 3.14 -3.47 -4.22
CA TYR A 55 2.02 -4.14 -4.88
C TYR A 55 2.44 -4.70 -6.25
N PHE A 56 3.10 -3.90 -7.09
CA PHE A 56 3.59 -4.37 -8.39
C PHE A 56 4.72 -5.40 -8.30
N LEU A 57 5.55 -5.34 -7.25
CA LEU A 57 6.63 -6.30 -7.01
C LEU A 57 6.16 -7.60 -6.36
N THR A 58 5.00 -7.60 -5.70
CA THR A 58 4.50 -8.77 -4.94
C THR A 58 4.27 -9.97 -5.86
N ALA A 59 3.60 -9.77 -7.00
CA ALA A 59 3.36 -10.84 -7.96
C ALA A 59 4.64 -11.44 -8.59
N PRO A 60 5.58 -10.65 -9.14
CA PRO A 60 6.83 -11.20 -9.67
C PRO A 60 7.72 -11.81 -8.58
N ALA A 61 7.70 -11.28 -7.35
CA ALA A 61 8.41 -11.88 -6.22
C ALA A 61 7.82 -13.26 -5.87
N ALA A 62 6.49 -13.39 -5.80
CA ALA A 62 5.83 -14.67 -5.53
C ALA A 62 6.16 -15.72 -6.60
N THR A 63 6.18 -15.34 -7.88
CA THR A 63 6.58 -16.23 -8.97
C THR A 63 8.04 -16.68 -8.85
N LYS A 64 8.97 -15.76 -8.53
CA LYS A 64 10.40 -16.10 -8.32
C LYS A 64 10.61 -17.05 -7.14
N LEU A 65 9.77 -16.94 -6.11
CA LEU A 65 9.78 -17.83 -4.94
C LEU A 65 9.02 -19.14 -5.18
N ASN A 66 8.58 -19.43 -6.41
CA ASN A 66 7.78 -20.61 -6.77
C ASN A 66 6.49 -20.77 -5.94
N ILE A 67 5.92 -19.67 -5.43
CA ILE A 67 4.67 -19.68 -4.68
C ILE A 67 3.51 -19.84 -5.67
N ARG A 68 2.96 -21.06 -5.75
CA ARG A 68 1.81 -21.37 -6.61
C ARG A 68 0.50 -21.01 -5.93
N VAL A 69 0.07 -19.77 -6.11
CA VAL A 69 -1.22 -19.28 -5.60
C VAL A 69 -2.32 -19.58 -6.62
N LYS A 70 -3.15 -20.59 -6.34
CA LYS A 70 -4.25 -21.00 -7.25
C LYS A 70 -5.52 -20.16 -7.07
N ASP A 71 -5.80 -19.72 -5.84
CA ASP A 71 -7.04 -19.02 -5.50
C ASP A 71 -6.91 -17.50 -5.48
N GLU A 72 -7.91 -16.81 -6.02
CA GLU A 72 -7.97 -15.33 -5.98
C GLU A 72 -8.09 -14.78 -4.54
N LYS A 73 -8.66 -15.57 -3.62
CA LYS A 73 -8.69 -15.25 -2.18
C LYS A 73 -7.30 -15.39 -1.56
N ALA A 74 -6.51 -16.38 -1.99
CA ALA A 74 -5.15 -16.57 -1.50
C ALA A 74 -4.22 -15.43 -1.96
N TRP A 75 -4.46 -14.83 -3.13
CA TRP A 75 -3.75 -13.60 -3.52
C TRP A 75 -4.01 -12.42 -2.59
N ALA A 76 -5.21 -12.28 -2.03
CA ALA A 76 -5.49 -11.24 -1.02
C ALA A 76 -4.57 -11.36 0.18
N LEU A 77 -4.37 -12.61 0.63
CA LEU A 77 -3.55 -12.92 1.80
C LEU A 77 -2.07 -12.66 1.51
N VAL A 78 -1.61 -12.94 0.29
CA VAL A 78 -0.24 -12.62 -0.14
C VAL A 78 -0.01 -11.10 -0.16
N PHE A 79 -0.91 -10.32 -0.76
CA PHE A 79 -0.82 -8.85 -0.74
C PHE A 79 -0.89 -8.29 0.68
N PHE A 80 -1.76 -8.85 1.52
CA PHE A 80 -1.85 -8.48 2.93
C PHE A 80 -0.53 -8.71 3.67
N ILE A 81 0.09 -9.88 3.52
CA ILE A 81 1.39 -10.18 4.13
C ILE A 81 2.47 -9.21 3.61
N ALA A 82 2.51 -8.95 2.30
CA ALA A 82 3.46 -8.01 1.72
C ALA A 82 3.30 -6.60 2.32
N ASN A 83 2.06 -6.12 2.43
CA ASN A 83 1.74 -4.85 3.06
C ASN A 83 2.12 -4.81 4.54
N VAL A 84 1.83 -5.88 5.31
CA VAL A 84 2.26 -6.00 6.72
C VAL A 84 3.77 -5.85 6.84
N ILE A 85 4.55 -6.58 6.03
CA ILE A 85 6.02 -6.54 6.08
C ILE A 85 6.52 -5.12 5.78
N VAL A 86 5.97 -4.48 4.76
CA VAL A 86 6.41 -3.16 4.31
C VAL A 86 6.01 -2.07 5.30
N ILE A 87 4.77 -2.07 5.78
CA ILE A 87 4.30 -1.12 6.80
C ILE A 87 5.08 -1.30 8.10
N TRP A 88 5.40 -2.54 8.48
CA TRP A 88 6.25 -2.83 9.64
C TRP A 88 7.68 -2.30 9.46
N THR A 89 8.25 -2.49 8.27
CA THR A 89 9.59 -1.99 7.92
C THR A 89 9.61 -0.46 7.95
N VAL A 90 8.60 0.19 7.38
CA VAL A 90 8.44 1.65 7.41
C VAL A 90 8.28 2.17 8.84
N LYS A 91 7.49 1.49 9.68
CA LYS A 91 7.40 1.80 11.11
C LYS A 91 8.77 1.75 11.79
N ARG A 92 9.60 0.75 11.50
CA ARG A 92 10.96 0.65 12.06
C ARG A 92 11.87 1.78 11.58
N LEU A 93 11.62 2.27 10.37
CA LEU A 93 12.33 3.38 9.74
C LEU A 93 11.59 4.72 9.92
N ALA A 94 10.76 4.87 10.96
CA ALA A 94 9.94 6.07 11.20
C ALA A 94 10.78 7.36 11.24
N ASN A 95 12.01 7.29 11.75
CA ASN A 95 12.94 8.42 11.81
C ASN A 95 13.29 8.97 10.41
N ILE A 96 13.30 8.11 9.39
CA ILE A 96 13.68 8.46 8.01
C ILE A 96 12.44 8.69 7.15
N THR A 97 11.43 7.82 7.30
CA THR A 97 10.23 7.82 6.46
C THR A 97 9.17 8.82 6.90
N ALA A 98 9.33 9.41 8.10
CA ALA A 98 8.35 10.30 8.72
C ALA A 98 6.96 9.65 8.89
N VAL A 99 6.90 8.32 9.05
CA VAL A 99 5.67 7.57 9.28
C VAL A 99 5.76 6.88 10.65
N GLY A 100 5.04 7.41 11.63
CA GLY A 100 4.91 6.85 12.97
C GLY A 100 3.67 5.97 13.08
N ILE A 101 3.83 4.76 13.62
CA ILE A 101 2.71 3.85 13.95
C ILE A 101 2.86 3.40 15.39
N SER A 102 1.84 3.66 16.22
CA SER A 102 1.91 3.49 17.68
C SER A 102 2.23 2.07 18.12
N SER A 103 1.56 1.06 17.53
CA SER A 103 1.70 -0.34 17.96
C SER A 103 1.78 -1.31 16.78
N ILE A 104 2.14 -2.58 17.05
CA ILE A 104 2.13 -3.62 16.02
C ILE A 104 0.70 -3.95 15.56
N PHE A 105 -0.28 -3.80 16.46
CA PHE A 105 -1.69 -3.98 16.13
C PHE A 105 -2.14 -3.03 15.02
N PHE A 106 -1.76 -1.75 15.10
CA PHE A 106 -2.08 -0.78 14.05
C PHE A 106 -1.37 -1.06 12.72
N VAL A 107 -0.21 -1.74 12.72
CA VAL A 107 0.42 -2.20 11.46
C VAL A 107 -0.51 -3.18 10.74
N PHE A 108 -1.09 -4.15 11.45
CA PHE A 108 -2.03 -5.09 10.86
C PHE A 108 -3.32 -4.41 10.40
N VAL A 109 -3.87 -3.49 11.19
CA VAL A 109 -5.08 -2.73 10.83
C VAL A 109 -4.85 -1.92 9.55
N VAL A 110 -3.75 -1.16 9.48
CA VAL A 110 -3.41 -0.37 8.29
C VAL A 110 -3.18 -1.27 7.09
N ALA A 111 -2.43 -2.37 7.25
CA ALA A 111 -2.19 -3.31 6.16
C ALA A 111 -3.49 -3.91 5.63
N ALA A 112 -4.45 -4.22 6.50
CA ALA A 112 -5.75 -4.76 6.11
C ALA A 112 -6.52 -3.73 5.28
N ILE A 113 -6.61 -2.49 5.76
CA ILE A 113 -7.35 -1.42 5.09
C ILE A 113 -6.70 -1.09 3.74
N ILE A 114 -5.38 -0.91 3.70
CA ILE A 114 -4.64 -0.64 2.46
C ILE A 114 -4.84 -1.77 1.45
N THR A 115 -4.72 -3.03 1.87
CA THR A 115 -4.93 -4.17 0.96
C THR A 115 -6.34 -4.18 0.37
N LEU A 116 -7.37 -3.86 1.18
CA LEU A 116 -8.75 -3.75 0.70
C LEU A 116 -8.90 -2.61 -0.33
N VAL A 117 -8.31 -1.45 -0.05
CA VAL A 117 -8.30 -0.31 -0.97
C VAL A 117 -7.59 -0.68 -2.26
N GLU A 118 -6.38 -1.24 -2.21
CA GLU A 118 -5.61 -1.60 -3.40
C GLU A 118 -6.39 -2.57 -4.29
N ARG A 119 -7.01 -3.60 -3.70
CA ARG A 119 -7.86 -4.52 -4.46
C ARG A 119 -9.10 -3.85 -5.03
N PHE A 120 -9.72 -2.95 -4.28
CA PHE A 120 -10.87 -2.19 -4.76
C PHE A 120 -10.46 -1.31 -5.95
N VAL A 121 -9.41 -0.52 -5.80
CA VAL A 121 -8.86 0.35 -6.85
C VAL A 121 -8.44 -0.45 -8.07
N ASP A 122 -7.75 -1.58 -7.90
CA ASP A 122 -7.36 -2.46 -9.02
C ASP A 122 -8.57 -3.05 -9.74
N LYS A 123 -9.59 -3.52 -8.99
CA LYS A 123 -10.83 -4.04 -9.58
C LYS A 123 -11.58 -2.97 -10.37
N TYR A 124 -11.69 -1.76 -9.84
CA TYR A 124 -12.32 -0.64 -10.53
C TYR A 124 -11.50 -0.20 -11.74
N SER A 125 -10.19 -0.05 -11.59
CA SER A 125 -9.26 0.31 -12.66
C SER A 125 -9.33 -0.68 -13.82
N LYS A 126 -9.36 -2.00 -13.55
CA LYS A 126 -9.55 -3.04 -14.58
C LYS A 126 -10.91 -2.95 -15.27
N LYS A 127 -11.97 -2.59 -14.52
CA LYS A 127 -13.32 -2.42 -15.06
C LYS A 127 -13.44 -1.19 -15.96
N THR A 128 -12.83 -0.06 -15.60
CA THR A 128 -12.84 1.18 -16.40
C THR A 128 -11.84 1.17 -17.54
N LEU A 129 -10.66 0.55 -17.39
CA LEU A 129 -9.64 0.46 -18.44
C LEU A 129 -9.88 -0.62 -19.49
N GLY A 130 -11.03 -1.30 -19.42
CA GLY A 130 -11.48 -2.24 -20.44
C GLY A 130 -10.47 -3.38 -20.64
N LYS A 131 -10.41 -4.32 -19.69
CA LYS A 131 -10.12 -5.70 -20.09
C LYS A 131 -11.43 -6.34 -20.57
N LYS A 132 -11.70 -6.18 -21.87
CA LYS A 132 -12.20 -7.31 -22.65
C LYS A 132 -10.99 -8.20 -22.96
#